data_AF-A0A9E2MME9-F1
#
_entry.id   AF-A0A9E2MME9-F1
#
_cell.length_a   1.000
_cell.length_b   1.000
_cell.length_c   1.000
_cell.angle_alpha   90.00
_cell.angle_beta   90.00
_cell.angle_gamma   90.00
#
_symmetry.space_group_name_H-M   'P 1'
#
loop_
_entity.id
_entity.type
_entity.pdbx_description
1 polymer ?
#
loop_
_entity_poly.entity_id
_entity_poly.type
_entity_poly.pdbx_seq_one_letter_code
_entity_poly.pdbx_strand_id
1 'polypeptide(L)'
;MKKTEKIRLEIDPHNRLVYEKTGRKSDVPGFRTVVDGKFEIDKDNQLTYHVKKAQGSDIPQQLKLKGKWALDDEHNLVLTLDKWGDQIAGNKLTLKSELIDAKDNMLSFALTTKDSKNNTHIYIIKLGGRWQADKYNRFTFNVQKETGISDTLKGTGKITLTGAWEVNKQNEIIYTYEKSTAGKREKTTRAVTLKGYWDIAGKHRIKYVLNKEIESEFDFKVSVGKPVGRGLEYELGVGASPSKKTITLFGSWKVSKNSGVSFEMPCAEGKIRSVILGGWAKLDKNHRLEVRLKNKTGEDLGIDVKLSRNIFEGQGEAFIRALKSQKEVAIVAGIGFRW
;
A
#
# COMPACT_ATOMS: atom_id res chain seq x y z
N MET A 1 1.79 -46.74 -18.96
CA MET A 1 2.09 -45.29 -18.89
C MET A 1 3.43 -45.07 -18.20
N LYS A 2 4.38 -44.37 -18.82
CA LYS A 2 5.64 -43.98 -18.15
C LYS A 2 5.31 -42.94 -17.07
N LYS A 3 5.69 -43.17 -15.80
CA LYS A 3 5.59 -42.15 -14.75
C LYS A 3 6.57 -41.03 -15.10
N THR A 4 6.08 -39.82 -15.37
CA THR A 4 6.92 -38.64 -15.57
C THR A 4 7.54 -38.23 -14.23
N GLU A 5 8.84 -38.01 -14.20
CA GLU A 5 9.52 -37.45 -13.03
C GLU A 5 8.95 -36.07 -12.73
N LYS A 6 8.69 -35.77 -11.45
CA LYS A 6 8.22 -34.47 -10.99
C LYS A 6 9.29 -33.82 -10.13
N ILE A 7 9.42 -32.51 -10.28
CA ILE A 7 10.38 -31.70 -9.54
C ILE A 7 9.63 -30.98 -8.42
N ARG A 8 10.10 -31.19 -7.20
CA ARG A 8 9.73 -30.41 -6.03
C ARG A 8 10.80 -29.36 -5.77
N LEU A 9 10.36 -28.12 -5.59
CA LEU A 9 11.20 -26.97 -5.31
C LEU A 9 10.80 -26.43 -3.94
N GLU A 10 11.79 -26.12 -3.11
CA GLU A 10 11.60 -25.56 -1.78
C GLU A 10 12.64 -24.49 -1.48
N ILE A 11 12.38 -23.68 -0.46
CA ILE A 11 13.33 -22.72 0.08
C ILE A 11 13.78 -23.23 1.45
N ASP A 12 15.08 -23.39 1.65
CA ASP A 12 15.62 -23.81 2.94
C ASP A 12 15.62 -22.66 3.97
N PRO A 13 15.97 -22.92 5.25
CA PRO A 13 16.00 -21.88 6.28
C PRO A 13 16.96 -20.71 6.01
N HIS A 14 17.88 -20.86 5.06
CA HIS A 14 18.87 -19.86 4.65
C HIS A 14 18.54 -19.22 3.30
N ASN A 15 17.29 -19.32 2.83
CA ASN A 15 16.84 -18.78 1.55
C ASN A 15 17.61 -19.33 0.34
N ARG A 16 18.02 -20.61 0.39
CA ARG A 16 18.61 -21.31 -0.76
C ARG A 16 17.56 -22.21 -1.41
N LEU A 17 17.66 -22.37 -2.73
CA LEU A 17 16.75 -23.23 -3.47
C LEU A 17 17.13 -24.70 -3.25
N VAL A 18 16.17 -25.51 -2.82
CA VAL A 18 16.29 -26.96 -2.72
C VAL A 18 15.57 -27.57 -3.90
N TYR A 19 16.27 -28.45 -4.62
CA TYR A 19 15.79 -29.20 -5.75
C TYR A 19 15.65 -30.67 -5.35
N GLU A 20 14.45 -31.24 -5.52
CA GLU A 20 14.16 -32.64 -5.22
C GLU A 20 13.45 -33.28 -6.42
N LYS A 21 14.05 -34.34 -6.96
CA LYS A 21 13.41 -35.17 -7.99
C LYS A 21 12.57 -36.25 -7.34
N THR A 22 11.30 -36.31 -7.70
CA THR A 22 10.36 -37.34 -7.28
C THR A 22 9.96 -38.18 -8.50
N GLY A 23 10.06 -39.53 -8.44
CA GLY A 23 9.50 -40.37 -9.52
C GLY A 23 10.23 -41.63 -10.02
N ARG A 24 11.23 -42.20 -9.32
CA ARG A 24 11.77 -43.52 -9.71
C ARG A 24 10.92 -44.68 -9.15
N LYS A 25 11.05 -45.87 -9.77
CA LYS A 25 10.40 -47.16 -9.41
C LYS A 25 10.68 -47.64 -7.97
N SER A 26 11.65 -47.04 -7.29
CA SER A 26 11.99 -47.33 -5.89
C SER A 26 11.20 -46.39 -4.99
N ASP A 27 10.48 -46.90 -4.00
CA ASP A 27 9.77 -46.15 -2.94
C ASP A 27 10.70 -45.33 -2.01
N VAL A 28 11.91 -45.03 -2.46
CA VAL A 28 12.90 -44.26 -1.72
C VAL A 28 12.79 -42.78 -2.13
N PRO A 29 12.59 -41.85 -1.18
CA PRO A 29 12.61 -40.41 -1.44
C PRO A 29 13.88 -40.00 -2.19
N GLY A 30 13.74 -39.16 -3.21
CA GLY A 30 14.89 -38.65 -3.96
C GLY A 30 15.81 -37.81 -3.06
N PHE A 31 17.09 -37.69 -3.45
CA PHE A 31 18.03 -36.83 -2.74
C PHE A 31 17.62 -35.37 -2.87
N ARG A 32 17.43 -34.69 -1.73
CA ARG A 32 17.26 -33.24 -1.66
C ARG A 32 18.61 -32.59 -1.88
N THR A 33 18.74 -31.75 -2.90
CA THR A 33 19.99 -31.04 -3.20
C THR A 33 19.80 -29.55 -3.05
N VAL A 34 20.65 -28.90 -2.25
CA VAL A 34 20.71 -27.44 -2.18
C VAL A 34 21.50 -26.94 -3.38
N VAL A 35 20.86 -26.12 -4.20
CA VAL A 35 21.46 -25.54 -5.40
C VAL A 35 22.13 -24.22 -5.03
N ASP A 36 23.39 -24.04 -5.39
CA ASP A 36 24.08 -22.75 -5.22
C ASP A 36 23.74 -21.80 -6.36
N GLY A 37 23.17 -20.64 -6.02
CA GLY A 37 22.71 -19.67 -7.01
C GLY A 37 22.28 -18.34 -6.41
N LYS A 38 21.58 -17.54 -7.21
CA LYS A 38 20.99 -16.26 -6.82
C LYS A 38 19.57 -16.11 -7.36
N PHE A 39 18.72 -15.44 -6.59
CA PHE A 39 17.40 -15.02 -7.06
C PHE A 39 17.50 -13.70 -7.81
N GLU A 40 16.79 -13.61 -8.93
CA GLU A 40 16.57 -12.38 -9.67
C GLU A 40 15.09 -12.25 -10.01
N ILE A 41 14.63 -11.00 -10.13
CA ILE A 41 13.30 -10.68 -10.64
C ILE A 41 13.50 -10.02 -11.98
N ASP A 42 12.84 -10.54 -13.01
CA ASP A 42 12.80 -9.87 -14.31
C ASP A 42 11.73 -8.78 -14.35
N LYS A 43 11.66 -8.07 -15.48
CA LYS A 43 10.68 -7.01 -15.76
C LYS A 43 9.21 -7.46 -15.69
N ASP A 44 8.96 -8.76 -15.81
CA ASP A 44 7.63 -9.37 -15.73
C ASP A 44 7.26 -9.80 -14.30
N ASN A 45 8.06 -9.40 -13.30
CA ASN A 45 7.95 -9.87 -11.92
C ASN A 45 8.04 -11.40 -11.78
N GLN A 46 8.73 -12.04 -12.72
CA GLN A 46 8.98 -13.46 -12.67
C GLN A 46 10.26 -13.71 -11.88
N LEU A 47 10.18 -14.65 -10.93
CA LEU A 47 11.34 -15.08 -10.17
C LEU A 47 12.18 -16.03 -11.04
N THR A 48 13.46 -15.72 -11.15
CA THR A 48 14.46 -16.60 -11.75
C THR A 48 15.49 -16.99 -10.69
N TYR A 49 15.97 -18.22 -10.77
CA TYR A 49 17.11 -18.69 -9.97
C TYR A 49 18.28 -19.03 -10.89
N HIS A 50 19.38 -18.30 -10.74
CA HIS A 50 20.59 -18.46 -11.56
C HIS A 50 21.60 -19.30 -10.80
N VAL A 51 21.84 -20.52 -11.29
CA VAL A 51 22.74 -21.49 -10.69
C VAL A 51 24.19 -21.09 -11.01
N LYS A 52 25.05 -20.99 -9.98
CA LYS A 52 26.44 -20.54 -10.11
C LYS A 52 27.34 -21.54 -10.85
N LYS A 53 27.14 -22.83 -10.60
CA LYS A 53 27.89 -23.93 -11.22
C LYS A 53 26.96 -25.08 -11.48
N ALA A 54 27.03 -25.70 -12.66
CA ALA A 54 26.25 -26.89 -12.96
C ALA A 54 26.50 -27.97 -11.89
N GLN A 55 25.48 -28.27 -11.10
CA GLN A 55 25.49 -29.33 -10.09
C GLN A 55 24.79 -30.55 -10.70
N GLY A 56 25.57 -31.32 -11.48
CA GLY A 56 25.06 -32.45 -12.27
C GLY A 56 24.53 -32.03 -13.64
N SER A 57 24.28 -33.02 -14.50
CA SER A 57 23.78 -32.83 -15.88
C SER A 57 22.34 -32.33 -15.95
N ASP A 58 21.59 -32.43 -14.85
CA ASP A 58 20.13 -32.39 -14.87
C ASP A 58 19.51 -31.10 -14.31
N ILE A 59 20.31 -30.22 -13.70
CA ILE A 59 19.83 -28.95 -13.17
C ILE A 59 20.14 -27.85 -14.19
N PRO A 60 19.13 -27.17 -14.76
CA PRO A 60 19.38 -26.11 -15.71
C PRO A 60 20.08 -24.93 -15.03
N GLN A 61 20.93 -24.21 -15.79
CA GLN A 61 21.66 -23.05 -15.28
C GLN A 61 20.73 -21.92 -14.81
N GLN A 62 19.50 -21.87 -15.35
CA GLN A 62 18.47 -20.94 -14.96
C GLN A 62 17.15 -21.67 -14.73
N LEU A 63 16.58 -21.51 -13.54
CA LEU A 63 15.25 -22.01 -13.20
C LEU A 63 14.26 -20.85 -13.22
N LYS A 64 13.26 -20.93 -14.10
CA LYS A 64 12.18 -19.95 -14.22
C LYS A 64 11.01 -20.38 -13.31
N LEU A 65 10.66 -19.52 -12.36
CA LEU A 65 9.65 -19.79 -11.33
C LEU A 65 8.45 -18.88 -11.55
N LYS A 66 7.41 -19.41 -12.19
CA LYS A 66 6.15 -18.69 -12.41
C LYS A 66 5.18 -18.99 -11.29
N GLY A 67 4.49 -17.97 -10.81
CA GLY A 67 3.49 -18.13 -9.77
C GLY A 67 2.78 -16.85 -9.40
N LYS A 68 2.10 -16.92 -8.27
CA LYS A 68 1.39 -15.82 -7.62
C LYS A 68 2.11 -15.39 -6.34
N TRP A 69 2.39 -14.10 -6.25
CA TRP A 69 2.98 -13.48 -5.07
C TRP A 69 1.93 -13.21 -3.99
N ALA A 70 2.31 -13.44 -2.74
CA ALA A 70 1.56 -13.12 -1.53
C ALA A 70 2.54 -12.84 -0.37
N LEU A 71 2.01 -12.42 0.78
CA LEU A 71 2.72 -12.42 2.05
C LEU A 71 2.13 -13.49 2.96
N ASP A 72 2.98 -14.12 3.78
CA ASP A 72 2.51 -14.89 4.93
C ASP A 72 2.28 -14.01 6.17
N ASP A 73 1.93 -14.64 7.30
CA ASP A 73 1.64 -13.95 8.55
C ASP A 73 2.86 -13.31 9.22
N GLU A 74 4.08 -13.66 8.78
CA GLU A 74 5.35 -13.05 9.22
C GLU A 74 5.90 -12.04 8.20
N HIS A 75 5.06 -11.64 7.22
CA HIS A 75 5.41 -10.74 6.13
C HIS A 75 6.60 -11.23 5.29
N ASN A 76 6.80 -12.55 5.20
CA ASN A 76 7.72 -13.16 4.24
C ASN A 76 7.05 -13.20 2.85
N LEU A 77 7.86 -13.06 1.81
CA LEU A 77 7.38 -13.12 0.45
C LEU A 77 7.14 -14.58 0.03
N VAL A 78 5.91 -14.91 -0.36
CA VAL A 78 5.52 -16.26 -0.78
C VAL A 78 5.20 -16.27 -2.26
N LEU A 79 5.87 -17.14 -3.02
CA LEU A 79 5.54 -17.45 -4.40
C LEU A 79 4.83 -18.81 -4.48
N THR A 80 3.54 -18.81 -4.82
CA THR A 80 2.82 -20.06 -5.10
C THR A 80 2.98 -20.41 -6.57
N LEU A 81 3.71 -21.47 -6.87
CA LEU A 81 4.08 -21.87 -8.23
C LEU A 81 2.86 -22.33 -9.05
N ASP A 82 2.79 -21.82 -10.29
CA ASP A 82 1.89 -22.35 -11.31
C ASP A 82 2.44 -23.68 -11.84
N LYS A 83 1.59 -24.52 -12.45
CA LYS A 83 2.07 -25.75 -13.10
C LYS A 83 2.92 -25.39 -14.33
N TRP A 84 4.22 -25.66 -14.31
CA TRP A 84 5.09 -25.50 -15.48
C TRP A 84 6.05 -26.68 -15.63
N GLY A 85 5.95 -27.41 -16.74
CA GLY A 85 6.79 -28.57 -17.02
C GLY A 85 6.58 -29.66 -15.98
N ASP A 86 7.69 -30.12 -15.39
CA ASP A 86 7.70 -31.17 -14.36
C ASP A 86 7.48 -30.62 -12.94
N GLN A 87 7.26 -29.31 -12.77
CA GLN A 87 7.03 -28.71 -11.46
C GLN A 87 5.67 -29.11 -10.87
N ILE A 88 5.63 -29.32 -9.55
CA ILE A 88 4.40 -29.56 -8.81
C ILE A 88 3.65 -28.23 -8.63
N ALA A 89 2.47 -28.15 -9.21
CA ALA A 89 1.58 -27.01 -9.09
C ALA A 89 1.17 -26.77 -7.62
N GLY A 90 1.10 -25.50 -7.20
CA GLY A 90 0.69 -25.13 -5.84
C GLY A 90 1.81 -25.20 -4.80
N ASN A 91 3.03 -25.62 -5.19
CA ASN A 91 4.20 -25.52 -4.31
C ASN A 91 4.42 -24.06 -3.90
N LYS A 92 4.64 -23.85 -2.60
CA LYS A 92 4.91 -22.51 -2.04
C LYS A 92 6.39 -22.36 -1.79
N LEU A 93 7.00 -21.35 -2.40
CA LEU A 93 8.35 -20.91 -2.10
C LEU A 93 8.26 -19.72 -1.15
N THR A 94 8.54 -19.93 0.13
CA THR A 94 8.55 -18.87 1.14
C THR A 94 9.97 -18.30 1.26
N LEU A 95 10.15 -17.08 0.77
CA LEU A 95 11.39 -16.33 0.88
C LEU A 95 11.36 -15.51 2.17
N LYS A 96 12.22 -15.85 3.14
CA LYS A 96 12.34 -15.10 4.40
C LYS A 96 12.95 -13.73 4.13
N SER A 97 12.10 -12.75 3.88
CA SER A 97 12.47 -11.43 3.38
C SER A 97 11.97 -10.29 4.27
N GLU A 98 12.65 -9.17 4.32
CA GLU A 98 12.21 -7.96 5.03
C GLU A 98 11.65 -6.95 4.02
N LEU A 99 10.45 -6.43 4.26
CA LEU A 99 9.91 -5.32 3.46
C LEU A 99 10.69 -4.05 3.81
N ILE A 100 11.44 -3.52 2.85
CA ILE A 100 12.35 -2.38 3.09
C ILE A 100 11.86 -1.08 2.45
N ASP A 101 11.03 -1.16 1.42
CA ASP A 101 10.58 0.03 0.69
C ASP A 101 9.25 -0.22 -0.03
N ALA A 102 8.43 0.81 -0.09
CA ALA A 102 7.11 0.82 -0.71
C ALA A 102 6.91 2.17 -1.41
N LYS A 103 7.08 2.18 -2.73
CA LYS A 103 7.03 3.38 -3.57
C LYS A 103 6.02 3.24 -4.68
N ASP A 104 5.61 4.37 -5.26
CA ASP A 104 4.96 4.57 -6.55
C ASP A 104 4.42 3.30 -7.20
N ASN A 105 5.29 2.53 -7.86
CA ASN A 105 4.96 1.34 -8.62
C ASN A 105 5.76 0.11 -8.15
N MET A 106 6.36 0.16 -6.97
CA MET A 106 7.39 -0.79 -6.56
C MET A 106 7.26 -1.19 -5.09
N LEU A 107 7.37 -2.49 -4.84
CA LEU A 107 7.48 -3.08 -3.52
C LEU A 107 8.83 -3.79 -3.40
N SER A 108 9.68 -3.36 -2.46
CA SER A 108 11.05 -3.88 -2.34
C SER A 108 11.26 -4.67 -1.07
N PHE A 109 11.90 -5.83 -1.20
CA PHE A 109 12.22 -6.73 -0.11
C PHE A 109 13.72 -7.03 -0.05
N ALA A 110 14.31 -7.00 1.14
CA ALA A 110 15.65 -7.52 1.38
C ALA A 110 15.58 -9.03 1.67
N LEU A 111 16.39 -9.80 0.96
CA LEU A 111 16.53 -11.25 1.12
C LEU A 111 17.97 -11.58 1.52
N THR A 112 18.15 -12.10 2.72
CA THR A 112 19.47 -12.58 3.17
C THR A 112 19.59 -14.07 2.91
N THR A 113 20.60 -14.49 2.15
CA THR A 113 20.92 -15.90 1.89
C THR A 113 22.32 -16.25 2.37
N LYS A 114 22.61 -17.55 2.41
CA LYS A 114 23.98 -18.06 2.50
C LYS A 114 24.36 -18.85 1.25
N ASP A 115 25.64 -18.96 0.93
CA ASP A 115 26.14 -19.92 -0.07
C ASP A 115 26.67 -21.21 0.59
N SER A 116 27.14 -22.17 -0.21
CA SER A 116 27.77 -23.40 0.29
C SER A 116 29.02 -23.18 1.15
N LYS A 117 29.68 -22.02 1.04
CA LYS A 117 30.82 -21.63 1.88
C LYS A 117 30.38 -20.84 3.11
N ASN A 118 29.09 -20.77 3.40
CA ASN A 118 28.49 -20.03 4.52
C ASN A 118 28.72 -18.50 4.45
N ASN A 119 29.06 -17.94 3.30
CA ASN A 119 29.11 -16.49 3.11
C ASN A 119 27.68 -15.94 3.04
N THR A 120 27.45 -14.82 3.71
CA THR A 120 26.16 -14.12 3.69
C THR A 120 26.07 -13.21 2.47
N HIS A 121 24.96 -13.30 1.74
CA HIS A 121 24.63 -12.40 0.64
C HIS A 121 23.27 -11.74 0.90
N ILE A 122 23.14 -10.45 0.60
CA ILE A 122 21.88 -9.72 0.69
C ILE A 122 21.47 -9.31 -0.72
N TYR A 123 20.25 -9.69 -1.11
CA TYR A 123 19.64 -9.32 -2.37
C TYR A 123 18.44 -8.41 -2.12
N ILE A 124 18.15 -7.54 -3.08
CA ILE A 124 16.92 -6.76 -3.08
C ILE A 124 16.02 -7.27 -4.19
N ILE A 125 14.88 -7.83 -3.80
CA ILE A 125 13.79 -8.24 -4.69
C ILE A 125 12.88 -7.04 -4.87
N LYS A 126 12.68 -6.59 -6.11
CA LYS A 126 11.80 -5.47 -6.46
C LYS A 126 10.64 -5.98 -7.28
N LEU A 127 9.43 -5.81 -6.77
CA LEU A 127 8.21 -6.17 -7.48
C LEU A 127 7.56 -4.90 -8.04
N GLY A 128 7.34 -4.85 -9.36
CA GLY A 128 6.60 -3.82 -10.06
C GLY A 128 5.08 -4.02 -9.96
N GLY A 129 4.31 -2.95 -9.87
CA GLY A 129 2.86 -3.05 -9.73
C GLY A 129 2.18 -1.73 -9.42
N ARG A 130 0.96 -1.81 -8.90
CA ARG A 130 0.14 -0.65 -8.52
C ARG A 130 -0.46 -0.84 -7.14
N TRP A 131 -0.43 0.24 -6.36
CA TRP A 131 -1.09 0.31 -5.06
C TRP A 131 -2.57 0.57 -5.22
N GLN A 132 -3.38 -0.12 -4.42
CA GLN A 132 -4.82 0.03 -4.32
C GLN A 132 -5.30 -0.27 -2.90
N ALA A 133 -6.37 0.40 -2.47
CA ALA A 133 -7.12 -0.01 -1.29
C ALA A 133 -8.18 -1.04 -1.70
N ASP A 134 -8.31 -2.13 -0.96
CA ASP A 134 -9.40 -3.06 -1.20
C ASP A 134 -10.73 -2.58 -0.58
N LYS A 135 -11.80 -3.36 -0.75
CA LYS A 135 -13.12 -3.04 -0.18
C LYS A 135 -13.16 -2.92 1.35
N TYR A 136 -12.08 -3.35 2.03
CA TYR A 136 -11.91 -3.25 3.47
C TYR A 136 -10.87 -2.18 3.86
N ASN A 137 -10.48 -1.31 2.92
CA ASN A 137 -9.43 -0.30 3.10
C ASN A 137 -8.07 -0.89 3.51
N ARG A 138 -7.79 -2.16 3.17
CA ARG A 138 -6.46 -2.75 3.34
C ARG A 138 -5.57 -2.32 2.19
N PHE A 139 -4.28 -2.08 2.47
CA PHE A 139 -3.33 -1.74 1.43
C PHE A 139 -3.00 -2.98 0.63
N THR A 140 -3.16 -2.87 -0.68
CA THR A 140 -2.93 -3.97 -1.61
C THR A 140 -2.04 -3.50 -2.74
N PHE A 141 -1.11 -4.36 -3.12
CA PHE A 141 -0.20 -4.15 -4.23
C PHE A 141 -0.50 -5.20 -5.30
N ASN A 142 -1.02 -4.74 -6.44
CA ASN A 142 -1.31 -5.59 -7.58
C ASN A 142 -0.04 -5.70 -8.43
N VAL A 143 0.59 -6.86 -8.39
CA VAL A 143 1.83 -7.13 -9.12
C VAL A 143 1.52 -7.24 -10.61
N GLN A 144 2.07 -6.36 -11.43
CA GLN A 144 1.80 -6.31 -12.88
C GLN A 144 2.82 -7.14 -13.64
N LYS A 145 2.39 -7.93 -14.63
CA LYS A 145 3.31 -8.59 -15.57
C LYS A 145 3.33 -7.75 -16.85
N GLU A 146 4.48 -7.62 -17.50
CA GLU A 146 4.69 -6.77 -18.69
C GLU A 146 4.04 -7.37 -19.96
N THR A 147 3.62 -8.63 -19.92
CA THR A 147 3.20 -9.37 -21.11
C THR A 147 1.75 -9.07 -21.56
N GLY A 148 1.64 -8.05 -22.43
CA GLY A 148 0.91 -8.10 -23.71
C GLY A 148 -0.61 -7.82 -23.68
N ILE A 149 -0.97 -6.62 -24.19
CA ILE A 149 -2.18 -6.10 -24.90
C ILE A 149 -3.57 -6.77 -24.75
N SER A 150 -3.75 -8.00 -24.29
CA SER A 150 -5.08 -8.52 -23.95
C SER A 150 -5.40 -8.25 -22.48
N ASP A 151 -6.27 -7.26 -22.30
CA ASP A 151 -6.85 -6.65 -21.08
C ASP A 151 -7.48 -7.58 -20.03
N THR A 152 -7.18 -8.89 -20.04
CA THR A 152 -7.63 -9.78 -18.98
C THR A 152 -6.60 -9.84 -17.86
N LEU A 153 -6.90 -9.09 -16.79
CA LEU A 153 -6.47 -9.16 -15.38
C LEU A 153 -6.30 -10.57 -14.75
N LYS A 154 -6.35 -11.66 -15.53
CA LYS A 154 -6.26 -13.05 -15.08
C LYS A 154 -4.81 -13.45 -14.84
N GLY A 155 -4.24 -13.06 -13.70
CA GLY A 155 -3.02 -13.69 -13.19
C GLY A 155 -2.08 -12.81 -12.39
N THR A 156 -2.41 -11.55 -12.17
CA THR A 156 -1.60 -10.64 -11.33
C THR A 156 -1.68 -11.10 -9.88
N GLY A 157 -0.53 -11.40 -9.27
CA GLY A 157 -0.46 -11.66 -7.83
C GLY A 157 -0.93 -10.41 -7.07
N LYS A 158 -1.71 -10.62 -5.99
CA LYS A 158 -2.17 -9.53 -5.13
C LYS A 158 -1.52 -9.70 -3.76
N ILE A 159 -0.63 -8.78 -3.42
CA ILE A 159 -0.02 -8.72 -2.11
C ILE A 159 -0.89 -7.83 -1.23
N THR A 160 -1.39 -8.36 -0.11
CA THR A 160 -2.17 -7.58 0.86
C THR A 160 -1.32 -7.35 2.09
N LEU A 161 -1.14 -6.09 2.47
CA LEU A 161 -0.46 -5.72 3.70
C LEU A 161 -1.46 -5.80 4.87
N THR A 162 -1.16 -6.66 5.82
CA THR A 162 -2.04 -7.01 6.96
C THR A 162 -1.67 -6.29 8.26
N GLY A 163 -0.55 -5.56 8.28
CA GLY A 163 -0.09 -4.79 9.43
C GLY A 163 -0.93 -3.55 9.71
N ALA A 164 -0.57 -2.85 10.78
CA ALA A 164 -1.15 -1.58 11.13
C ALA A 164 -0.62 -0.46 10.22
N TRP A 165 -1.30 0.67 10.22
CA TRP A 165 -0.80 1.85 9.54
C TRP A 165 -1.34 3.12 10.20
N GLU A 166 -0.67 4.24 10.00
CA GLU A 166 -1.10 5.55 10.49
C GLU A 166 -0.66 6.66 9.54
N VAL A 167 -1.17 7.87 9.77
CA VAL A 167 -0.76 9.08 9.03
C VAL A 167 0.11 9.92 9.95
N ASN A 168 1.35 10.19 9.53
CA ASN A 168 2.28 11.00 10.31
C ASN A 168 2.00 12.51 10.16
N LYS A 169 2.80 13.36 10.83
CA LYS A 169 2.65 14.83 10.79
C LYS A 169 2.95 15.44 9.41
N GLN A 170 3.65 14.71 8.55
CA GLN A 170 3.94 15.06 7.15
C GLN A 170 2.87 14.54 6.19
N ASN A 171 1.77 14.01 6.74
CA ASN A 171 0.69 13.35 6.02
C ASN A 171 1.12 12.14 5.20
N GLU A 172 2.24 11.49 5.55
CA GLU A 172 2.67 10.25 4.93
C GLU A 172 2.04 9.06 5.63
N ILE A 173 1.81 7.98 4.89
CA ILE A 173 1.33 6.73 5.47
C ILE A 173 2.53 5.95 6.01
N ILE A 174 2.54 5.68 7.31
CA ILE A 174 3.48 4.76 7.96
C ILE A 174 2.79 3.41 8.11
N TYR A 175 3.29 2.40 7.43
CA TYR A 175 2.86 1.00 7.61
C TYR A 175 3.75 0.31 8.64
N THR A 176 3.17 -0.31 9.65
CA THR A 176 3.89 -1.04 10.69
C THR A 176 3.46 -2.49 10.75
N TYR A 177 4.43 -3.39 10.95
CA TYR A 177 4.18 -4.81 11.06
C TYR A 177 5.14 -5.46 12.05
N GLU A 178 4.71 -6.56 12.66
CA GLU A 178 5.55 -7.34 13.57
C GLU A 178 6.16 -8.51 12.82
N LYS A 179 7.42 -8.81 13.12
CA LYS A 179 8.09 -9.99 12.57
C LYS A 179 8.88 -10.73 13.65
N SER A 180 8.72 -12.05 13.69
CA SER A 180 9.49 -12.93 14.57
C SER A 180 10.96 -12.96 14.14
N THR A 181 11.87 -12.84 15.10
CA THR A 181 13.29 -13.10 14.83
C THR A 181 13.53 -14.61 14.86
N ALA A 182 14.24 -15.16 13.87
CA ALA A 182 14.49 -16.60 13.79
C ALA A 182 15.06 -17.16 15.10
N GLY A 183 14.37 -18.15 15.68
CA GLY A 183 14.77 -18.80 16.93
C GLY A 183 14.45 -18.02 18.21
N LYS A 184 13.77 -16.87 18.13
CA LYS A 184 13.34 -16.09 19.30
C LYS A 184 11.81 -15.94 19.30
N ARG A 185 11.21 -15.98 20.50
CA ARG A 185 9.79 -15.68 20.71
C ARG A 185 9.48 -14.18 20.59
N GLU A 186 10.51 -13.34 20.71
CA GLU A 186 10.40 -11.89 20.57
C GLU A 186 10.10 -11.49 19.14
N LYS A 187 9.14 -10.57 19.00
CA LYS A 187 8.78 -9.94 17.74
C LYS A 187 9.41 -8.55 17.66
N THR A 188 9.91 -8.20 16.50
CA THR A 188 10.41 -6.86 16.21
C THR A 188 9.39 -6.11 15.37
N THR A 189 9.06 -4.89 15.78
CA THR A 189 8.22 -3.98 14.99
C THR A 189 9.05 -3.35 13.89
N ARG A 190 8.57 -3.46 12.65
CA ARG A 190 9.13 -2.84 11.45
C ARG A 190 8.18 -1.78 10.93
N ALA A 191 8.73 -0.76 10.28
CA ALA A 191 7.97 0.33 9.72
C ALA A 191 8.46 0.67 8.30
N VAL A 192 7.52 0.97 7.41
CA VAL A 192 7.79 1.43 6.04
C VAL A 192 6.91 2.64 5.76
N THR A 193 7.53 3.72 5.28
CA THR A 193 6.83 4.95 4.94
C THR A 193 6.50 4.98 3.45
N LEU A 194 5.21 5.05 3.12
CA LEU A 194 4.73 5.25 1.77
C LEU A 194 4.66 6.75 1.51
N LYS A 195 5.51 7.26 0.61
CA LYS A 195 5.60 8.70 0.31
C LYS A 195 4.68 9.08 -0.84
N GLY A 196 3.70 9.92 -0.57
CA GLY A 196 2.69 10.33 -1.53
C GLY A 196 2.02 11.63 -1.09
N TYR A 197 0.81 11.87 -1.59
CA TYR A 197 0.00 13.01 -1.17
C TYR A 197 -1.48 12.66 -1.09
N TRP A 198 -2.20 13.35 -0.20
CA TRP A 198 -3.65 13.21 -0.09
C TRP A 198 -4.35 14.12 -1.09
N ASP A 199 -5.40 13.57 -1.71
CA ASP A 199 -6.36 14.29 -2.55
C ASP A 199 -7.78 14.07 -2.02
N ILE A 200 -8.53 15.15 -1.84
CA ILE A 200 -9.92 15.09 -1.40
C ILE A 200 -10.78 14.94 -2.64
N ALA A 201 -10.91 13.70 -3.10
CA ALA A 201 -11.56 13.37 -4.37
C ALA A 201 -13.07 13.67 -4.37
N GLY A 202 -13.74 13.73 -3.20
CA GLY A 202 -15.14 14.15 -3.11
C GLY A 202 -15.70 14.02 -1.69
N LYS A 203 -17.01 14.27 -1.52
CA LYS A 203 -17.71 14.32 -0.22
C LYS A 203 -17.44 13.17 0.76
N HIS A 204 -17.19 11.97 0.24
CA HIS A 204 -17.00 10.75 1.02
C HIS A 204 -15.81 9.94 0.53
N ARG A 205 -14.87 10.61 -0.16
CA ARG A 205 -13.72 9.95 -0.77
C ARG A 205 -12.48 10.79 -0.61
N ILE A 206 -11.45 10.17 -0.08
CA ILE A 206 -10.09 10.69 -0.08
C ILE A 206 -9.21 9.67 -0.76
N LYS A 207 -8.22 10.17 -1.50
CA LYS A 207 -7.23 9.35 -2.17
C LYS A 207 -5.86 9.65 -1.60
N TYR A 208 -5.06 8.62 -1.38
CA TYR A 208 -3.63 8.79 -1.16
C TYR A 208 -2.90 8.39 -2.44
N VAL A 209 -2.39 9.38 -3.17
CA VAL A 209 -1.78 9.19 -4.47
C VAL A 209 -0.28 9.02 -4.29
N LEU A 210 0.23 7.87 -4.74
CA LEU A 210 1.65 7.57 -4.80
C LEU A 210 2.20 7.95 -6.16
N ASN A 211 1.54 7.49 -7.23
CA ASN A 211 1.88 7.85 -8.59
C ASN A 211 0.62 7.99 -9.45
N LYS A 212 0.36 9.21 -9.91
CA LYS A 212 -0.84 9.53 -10.69
C LYS A 212 -0.81 8.96 -12.11
N GLU A 213 0.35 8.86 -12.74
CA GLU A 213 0.48 8.46 -14.16
C GLU A 213 0.06 7.00 -14.39
N ILE A 214 0.27 6.16 -13.38
CA ILE A 214 -0.09 4.73 -13.43
C ILE A 214 -1.27 4.39 -12.51
N GLU A 215 -1.97 5.40 -11.97
CA GLU A 215 -3.10 5.21 -11.05
C GLU A 215 -2.76 4.34 -9.83
N SER A 216 -1.56 4.57 -9.27
CA SER A 216 -1.13 3.92 -8.05
C SER A 216 -1.53 4.78 -6.86
N GLU A 217 -2.66 4.43 -6.26
CA GLU A 217 -3.33 5.22 -5.23
C GLU A 217 -4.16 4.35 -4.28
N PHE A 218 -4.32 4.81 -3.04
CA PHE A 218 -5.31 4.24 -2.13
C PHE A 218 -6.57 5.08 -2.15
N ASP A 219 -7.66 4.53 -2.71
CA ASP A 219 -8.97 5.18 -2.72
C ASP A 219 -9.81 4.74 -1.53
N PHE A 220 -10.01 5.65 -0.58
CA PHE A 220 -10.71 5.37 0.65
C PHE A 220 -12.11 5.95 0.67
N LYS A 221 -13.07 5.13 1.10
CA LYS A 221 -14.41 5.60 1.47
C LYS A 221 -14.40 6.10 2.91
N VAL A 222 -14.77 7.36 3.09
CA VAL A 222 -14.73 8.06 4.38
C VAL A 222 -16.06 8.71 4.74
N SER A 223 -16.23 9.00 6.03
CA SER A 223 -17.23 9.94 6.50
C SER A 223 -16.93 11.37 6.00
N VAL A 224 -17.87 12.28 6.24
CA VAL A 224 -17.60 13.72 6.04
C VAL A 224 -16.46 14.13 6.96
N GLY A 225 -15.44 14.77 6.37
CA GLY A 225 -14.29 15.29 7.13
C GLY A 225 -14.72 16.31 8.18
N LYS A 226 -14.27 16.15 9.40
CA LYS A 226 -14.51 17.06 10.52
C LYS A 226 -13.25 17.89 10.79
N PRO A 227 -13.35 19.21 10.92
CA PRO A 227 -12.19 20.02 11.30
C PRO A 227 -11.81 19.74 12.77
N VAL A 228 -10.53 19.45 13.02
CA VAL A 228 -10.01 19.19 14.38
C VAL A 228 -8.64 19.84 14.54
N GLY A 229 -8.52 20.78 15.49
CA GLY A 229 -7.28 21.51 15.74
C GLY A 229 -6.68 22.13 14.47
N ARG A 230 -5.50 21.63 14.06
CA ARG A 230 -4.79 22.03 12.83
C ARG A 230 -4.98 21.04 11.66
N GLY A 231 -6.10 20.32 11.61
CA GLY A 231 -6.30 19.28 10.62
C GLY A 231 -7.75 19.00 10.24
N LEU A 232 -7.91 18.05 9.34
CA LEU A 232 -9.18 17.46 8.92
C LEU A 232 -9.19 15.98 9.30
N GLU A 233 -10.11 15.64 10.18
CA GLU A 233 -10.32 14.28 10.67
C GLU A 233 -11.35 13.55 9.80
N TYR A 234 -11.02 12.34 9.37
CA TYR A 234 -11.91 11.47 8.60
C TYR A 234 -12.06 10.13 9.30
N GLU A 235 -13.29 9.61 9.34
CA GLU A 235 -13.55 8.22 9.76
C GLU A 235 -13.57 7.33 8.52
N LEU A 236 -12.66 6.37 8.42
CA LEU A 236 -12.63 5.35 7.37
C LEU A 236 -13.69 4.30 7.65
N GLY A 237 -14.67 4.18 6.74
CA GLY A 237 -15.72 3.19 6.83
C GLY A 237 -15.30 1.87 6.20
N VAL A 238 -15.19 0.80 6.98
CA VAL A 238 -14.88 -0.56 6.52
C VAL A 238 -16.16 -1.40 6.53
N GLY A 239 -17.08 -1.20 5.57
CA GLY A 239 -18.30 -2.02 5.48
C GLY A 239 -19.02 -2.25 6.83
N ALA A 240 -19.52 -3.46 7.07
CA ALA A 240 -20.17 -3.85 8.34
C ALA A 240 -19.17 -4.23 9.46
N SER A 241 -17.91 -3.77 9.40
CA SER A 241 -16.90 -4.08 10.42
C SER A 241 -16.93 -3.05 11.56
N PRO A 242 -16.83 -3.47 12.84
CA PRO A 242 -17.03 -2.59 13.99
C PRO A 242 -15.89 -1.60 14.28
N SER A 243 -14.69 -1.78 13.71
CA SER A 243 -13.56 -0.90 13.97
C SER A 243 -13.53 0.30 13.00
N LYS A 244 -14.09 1.42 13.44
CA LYS A 244 -13.87 2.71 12.77
C LYS A 244 -12.43 3.15 12.97
N LYS A 245 -11.70 3.40 11.89
CA LYS A 245 -10.37 3.99 11.94
C LYS A 245 -10.46 5.46 11.61
N THR A 246 -9.91 6.30 12.47
CA THR A 246 -9.85 7.73 12.25
C THR A 246 -8.48 8.10 11.69
N ILE A 247 -8.44 8.97 10.69
CA ILE A 247 -7.19 9.60 10.22
C ILE A 247 -7.32 11.10 10.29
N THR A 248 -6.22 11.78 10.57
CA THR A 248 -6.15 13.24 10.60
C THR A 248 -5.18 13.71 9.55
N LEU A 249 -5.67 14.48 8.58
CA LEU A 249 -4.83 15.20 7.63
C LEU A 249 -4.40 16.51 8.28
N PHE A 250 -3.12 16.64 8.58
CA PHE A 250 -2.53 17.83 9.19
C PHE A 250 -2.30 18.91 8.14
N GLY A 251 -2.55 20.17 8.50
CA GLY A 251 -2.37 21.27 7.57
C GLY A 251 -2.61 22.62 8.19
N SER A 252 -2.85 23.61 7.34
CA SER A 252 -3.15 24.96 7.75
C SER A 252 -4.23 25.55 6.86
N TRP A 253 -5.18 26.22 7.49
CA TRP A 253 -6.23 26.97 6.82
C TRP A 253 -5.67 28.31 6.39
N LYS A 254 -5.85 28.66 5.12
CA LYS A 254 -5.50 29.98 4.59
C LYS A 254 -6.69 30.60 3.91
N VAL A 255 -6.89 31.89 4.16
CA VAL A 255 -7.90 32.71 3.49
C VAL A 255 -7.19 33.70 2.58
N SER A 256 -7.62 33.77 1.32
CA SER A 256 -7.11 34.72 0.34
C SER A 256 -8.25 35.42 -0.39
N LYS A 257 -8.03 36.67 -0.80
CA LYS A 257 -9.04 37.45 -1.54
C LYS A 257 -9.40 36.83 -2.89
N ASN A 258 -8.44 36.17 -3.54
CA ASN A 258 -8.59 35.64 -4.89
C ASN A 258 -9.09 34.19 -4.92
N SER A 259 -8.72 33.38 -3.94
CA SER A 259 -8.95 31.92 -3.94
C SER A 259 -9.95 31.47 -2.87
N GLY A 260 -10.44 32.39 -2.03
CA GLY A 260 -11.32 32.06 -0.91
C GLY A 260 -10.58 31.34 0.22
N VAL A 261 -11.19 30.29 0.76
CA VAL A 261 -10.60 29.44 1.82
C VAL A 261 -9.84 28.29 1.16
N SER A 262 -8.66 27.97 1.67
CA SER A 262 -7.87 26.82 1.23
C SER A 262 -7.30 26.08 2.43
N PHE A 263 -7.15 24.77 2.28
CA PHE A 263 -6.47 23.92 3.25
C PHE A 263 -5.15 23.44 2.64
N GLU A 264 -4.05 23.88 3.23
CA GLU A 264 -2.70 23.52 2.80
C GLU A 264 -2.15 22.38 3.65
N MET A 265 -1.80 21.28 2.99
CA MET A 265 -1.22 20.09 3.62
C MET A 265 0.25 19.98 3.21
N PRO A 266 1.19 19.86 4.16
CA PRO A 266 2.53 19.39 3.82
C PRO A 266 2.44 17.96 3.29
N CYS A 267 3.27 17.65 2.30
CA CYS A 267 3.44 16.34 1.70
C CYS A 267 4.91 15.94 1.74
N ALA A 268 5.22 14.75 1.24
CA ALA A 268 6.59 14.29 1.07
C ALA A 268 7.45 15.35 0.34
N GLU A 269 8.73 15.44 0.75
CA GLU A 269 9.74 16.35 0.18
C GLU A 269 9.44 17.85 0.38
N GLY A 270 8.62 18.21 1.37
CA GLY A 270 8.31 19.61 1.69
C GLY A 270 7.37 20.29 0.70
N LYS A 271 6.83 19.54 -0.27
CA LYS A 271 5.81 20.04 -1.18
C LYS A 271 4.53 20.35 -0.40
N ILE A 272 3.88 21.45 -0.71
CA ILE A 272 2.59 21.82 -0.12
C ILE A 272 1.49 21.55 -1.14
N ARG A 273 0.49 20.76 -0.76
CA ARG A 273 -0.74 20.57 -1.53
C ARG A 273 -1.84 21.44 -0.92
N SER A 274 -2.33 22.37 -1.73
CA SER A 274 -3.52 23.15 -1.40
C SER A 274 -4.76 22.46 -1.99
N VAL A 275 -5.75 22.24 -1.13
CA VAL A 275 -7.14 22.08 -1.54
C VAL A 275 -7.76 23.46 -1.49
N ILE A 276 -8.00 24.03 -2.66
CA ILE A 276 -8.75 25.28 -2.78
C ILE A 276 -10.21 24.92 -2.60
N LEU A 277 -10.84 25.52 -1.60
CA LEU A 277 -12.19 25.22 -1.22
C LEU A 277 -13.04 26.36 -1.77
N GLY A 278 -13.37 26.24 -3.05
CA GLY A 278 -14.31 27.15 -3.69
C GLY A 278 -15.70 26.96 -3.08
N GLY A 279 -16.45 28.04 -2.92
CA GLY A 279 -17.81 27.96 -2.43
C GLY A 279 -18.68 29.13 -2.87
N TRP A 280 -19.98 28.89 -2.88
CA TRP A 280 -20.96 29.96 -2.97
C TRP A 280 -21.08 30.56 -1.57
N ALA A 281 -20.92 31.88 -1.51
CA ALA A 281 -21.00 32.64 -0.28
C ALA A 281 -22.43 33.13 -0.11
N LYS A 282 -23.12 32.68 0.95
CA LYS A 282 -24.37 33.30 1.37
C LYS A 282 -24.14 34.08 2.64
N LEU A 283 -24.42 35.37 2.59
CA LEU A 283 -24.49 36.20 3.77
C LEU A 283 -25.80 35.88 4.49
N ASP A 284 -25.73 35.34 5.70
CA ASP A 284 -26.93 35.12 6.51
C ASP A 284 -27.44 36.44 7.12
N LYS A 285 -28.63 36.38 7.75
CA LYS A 285 -29.27 37.53 8.40
C LYS A 285 -28.42 38.14 9.53
N ASN A 286 -27.40 37.43 10.00
CA ASN A 286 -26.47 37.84 11.05
C ASN A 286 -25.10 38.25 10.47
N HIS A 287 -25.03 38.52 9.16
CA HIS A 287 -23.79 38.88 8.45
C HIS A 287 -22.68 37.83 8.52
N ARG A 288 -23.01 36.56 8.68
CA ARG A 288 -22.04 35.45 8.58
C ARG A 288 -21.98 34.95 7.16
N LEU A 289 -20.76 34.74 6.67
CA LEU A 289 -20.50 34.21 5.34
C LEU A 289 -20.42 32.69 5.41
N GLU A 290 -21.41 31.99 4.86
CA GLU A 290 -21.39 30.53 4.76
C GLU A 290 -20.88 30.11 3.38
N VAL A 291 -19.85 29.27 3.37
CA VAL A 291 -19.12 28.81 2.18
C VAL A 291 -19.16 27.29 2.14
N ARG A 292 -19.85 26.70 1.17
CA ARG A 292 -19.76 25.25 0.91
C ARG A 292 -18.49 24.91 0.18
N LEU A 293 -17.71 23.95 0.69
CA LEU A 293 -16.44 23.60 0.10
C LEU A 293 -16.60 22.67 -1.10
N LYS A 294 -15.90 22.99 -2.20
CA LYS A 294 -15.81 22.17 -3.41
C LYS A 294 -14.37 21.76 -3.69
N ASN A 295 -14.16 20.63 -4.36
CA ASN A 295 -12.85 20.23 -4.89
C ASN A 295 -12.51 21.01 -6.17
N LYS A 296 -11.35 20.71 -6.77
CA LYS A 296 -10.87 21.37 -8.00
C LYS A 296 -11.76 21.13 -9.23
N THR A 297 -12.53 20.06 -9.25
CA THR A 297 -13.50 19.75 -10.31
C THR A 297 -14.88 20.34 -10.03
N GLY A 298 -15.06 21.05 -8.91
CA GLY A 298 -16.31 21.71 -8.54
C GLY A 298 -17.31 20.83 -7.78
N GLU A 299 -16.91 19.61 -7.39
CA GLU A 299 -17.74 18.69 -6.62
C GLU A 299 -17.79 19.10 -5.14
N ASP A 300 -18.99 19.06 -4.55
CA ASP A 300 -19.23 19.40 -3.15
C ASP A 300 -18.55 18.39 -2.21
N LEU A 301 -17.84 18.90 -1.21
CA LEU A 301 -17.12 18.11 -0.21
C LEU A 301 -17.96 17.82 1.05
N GLY A 302 -19.16 18.37 1.17
CA GLY A 302 -20.05 18.22 2.33
C GLY A 302 -19.57 18.92 3.59
N ILE A 303 -18.62 19.84 3.44
CA ILE A 303 -18.06 20.65 4.51
C ILE A 303 -18.49 22.10 4.25
N ASP A 304 -18.99 22.77 5.29
CA ASP A 304 -19.44 24.15 5.23
C ASP A 304 -18.56 25.01 6.14
N VAL A 305 -17.99 26.10 5.65
CA VAL A 305 -17.21 27.05 6.44
C VAL A 305 -18.05 28.29 6.69
N LYS A 306 -18.29 28.62 7.96
CA LYS A 306 -18.92 29.88 8.38
C LYS A 306 -17.86 30.87 8.85
N LEU A 307 -17.78 32.00 8.18
CA LEU A 307 -16.81 33.05 8.39
C LEU A 307 -17.52 34.28 8.98
N SER A 308 -17.00 34.86 10.08
CA SER A 308 -17.55 36.10 10.65
C SER A 308 -17.06 37.35 9.90
N ARG A 309 -17.80 38.47 9.94
CA ARG A 309 -17.45 39.67 9.15
C ARG A 309 -16.12 40.33 9.56
N ASN A 310 -15.69 40.17 10.82
CA ASN A 310 -14.47 40.77 11.37
C ASN A 310 -13.16 40.23 10.74
N ILE A 311 -13.28 39.26 9.82
CA ILE A 311 -12.17 38.70 9.03
C ILE A 311 -11.45 39.74 8.19
N PHE A 312 -12.18 40.73 7.67
CA PHE A 312 -11.60 41.79 6.85
C PHE A 312 -10.94 42.90 7.69
N GLU A 313 -11.15 42.89 9.01
CA GLU A 313 -10.67 43.90 9.97
C GLU A 313 -9.56 43.35 10.90
N GLY A 314 -9.07 42.14 10.66
CA GLY A 314 -7.97 41.54 11.44
C GLY A 314 -8.37 41.03 12.84
N GLN A 315 -9.68 40.86 13.09
CA GLN A 315 -10.23 40.30 14.33
C GLN A 315 -11.23 39.18 14.04
N GLY A 316 -11.02 38.47 12.93
CA GLY A 316 -11.95 37.49 12.38
C GLY A 316 -12.04 36.20 13.19
N GLU A 317 -13.20 35.57 13.15
CA GLU A 317 -13.40 34.20 13.61
C GLU A 317 -13.89 33.36 12.44
N ALA A 318 -13.16 32.30 12.09
CA ALA A 318 -13.67 31.26 11.19
C ALA A 318 -14.18 30.09 12.01
N PHE A 319 -15.36 29.61 11.63
CA PHE A 319 -16.00 28.42 12.14
C PHE A 319 -16.18 27.42 11.01
N ILE A 320 -15.42 26.34 11.01
CA ILE A 320 -15.60 25.27 10.03
C ILE A 320 -16.63 24.30 10.59
N ARG A 321 -17.64 23.92 9.81
CA ARG A 321 -18.72 23.00 10.18
C ARG A 321 -18.76 21.83 9.20
N ALA A 322 -18.67 20.62 9.73
CA ALA A 322 -18.99 19.43 8.94
C ALA A 322 -20.48 19.10 9.13
N LEU A 323 -21.25 18.99 8.03
CA LEU A 323 -22.65 18.58 8.11
C LEU A 323 -22.80 17.11 7.70
N LYS A 324 -23.09 16.25 8.68
CA LYS A 324 -23.60 14.91 8.41
C LYS A 324 -25.12 14.97 8.28
N SER A 325 -25.65 14.97 7.06
CA SER A 325 -27.09 14.86 6.82
C SER A 325 -27.51 13.39 6.77
N GLN A 326 -28.23 12.93 7.80
CA GLN A 326 -29.06 11.73 7.70
C GLN A 326 -30.51 12.15 7.89
N LYS A 327 -31.15 12.43 6.74
CA LYS A 327 -32.59 12.66 6.48
C LYS A 327 -33.42 13.61 7.36
N GLU A 328 -32.97 14.08 8.52
CA GLU A 328 -33.63 15.14 9.30
C GLU A 328 -32.80 15.63 10.52
N VAL A 329 -31.68 14.97 10.84
CA VAL A 329 -30.82 15.37 11.96
C VAL A 329 -29.43 15.74 11.42
N ALA A 330 -29.02 16.99 11.66
CA ALA A 330 -27.67 17.48 11.35
C ALA A 330 -26.82 17.43 12.62
N ILE A 331 -25.80 16.57 12.64
CA ILE A 331 -24.74 16.63 13.66
C ILE A 331 -23.73 17.67 13.19
N VAL A 332 -23.57 18.74 13.97
CA VAL A 332 -22.64 19.85 13.70
C VAL A 332 -21.45 19.71 14.64
N ALA A 333 -20.26 19.54 14.08
CA ALA A 333 -19.00 19.70 14.78
C ALA A 333 -18.22 20.85 14.13
N GLY A 334 -17.63 21.73 14.94
CA GLY A 334 -16.86 22.84 14.40
C GLY A 334 -15.82 23.41 15.35
N ILE A 335 -14.82 24.06 14.75
CA ILE A 335 -13.72 24.71 15.45
C ILE A 335 -13.68 26.19 15.08
N GLY A 336 -13.52 27.04 16.09
CA GLY A 336 -13.29 28.47 15.94
C GLY A 336 -11.79 28.75 16.00
N PHE A 337 -11.27 29.57 15.08
CA PHE A 337 -9.93 30.12 15.20
C PHE A 337 -9.93 31.63 14.91
N ARG A 338 -9.18 32.36 15.73
CA ARG A 338 -8.85 33.78 15.56
C ARG A 338 -7.49 33.88 14.87
N TRP A 339 -7.33 34.85 13.98
CA TRP A 339 -6.06 35.16 13.33
C TRP A 339 -5.79 36.66 13.31
#